data_AF-A0A6S7GF10-F1
#
_entry.id   AF-A0A6S7GF10-F1
#
_cell.length_a   1.000
_cell.length_b   1.000
_cell.length_c   1.000
_cell.angle_alpha   90.00
_cell.angle_beta   90.00
_cell.angle_gamma   90.00
#
_symmetry.space_group_name_H-M   'P 1'
#
loop_
_entity.id
_entity.type
_entity.pdbx_description
1 polymer ?
#
loop_
_entity_poly.entity_id
_entity_poly.type
_entity_poly.pdbx_seq_one_letter_code
_entity_poly.pdbx_strand_id
1 'polypeptide(L)'
;MVESDAFNGALKKNPYNFQHFNVSSIGITVNGEEMPFKPLQLSYGAAPKYIEAFTTLFSGTGKMYHNTGNDISREEFPEGYAVYAFDLTPDMCGASPHFNVVQKGNLAIDIQFSAAPANAVSLVCYGEFENTVHIDSERNVVYDYSG
;
A
#
# COMPACT_ATOMS: atom_id res chain seq x y z
N MET A 1 7.44 2.02 5.79
CA MET A 1 7.81 0.98 6.80
C MET A 1 8.07 1.65 8.13
N VAL A 2 8.27 0.92 9.23
CA VAL A 2 8.55 1.51 10.56
C VAL A 2 9.70 0.81 11.26
N GLU A 3 10.38 1.46 12.21
CA GLU A 3 11.38 0.80 13.04
C GLU A 3 10.72 -0.27 13.91
N SER A 4 11.33 -1.45 14.03
CA SER A 4 10.70 -2.58 14.71
C SER A 4 10.43 -2.32 16.19
N ASP A 5 11.26 -1.57 16.89
CA ASP A 5 11.00 -1.22 18.29
C ASP A 5 9.91 -0.15 18.44
N ALA A 6 9.77 0.78 17.49
CA ALA A 6 8.62 1.67 17.40
C ALA A 6 7.33 0.87 17.21
N PHE A 7 7.32 -0.09 16.28
CA PHE A 7 6.19 -1.00 16.06
C PHE A 7 5.84 -1.81 17.32
N ASN A 8 6.84 -2.27 18.06
CA ASN A 8 6.67 -3.02 19.31
C ASN A 8 6.37 -2.15 20.54
N GLY A 9 6.10 -0.85 20.35
CA GLY A 9 5.61 0.03 21.42
C GLY A 9 6.69 0.68 22.28
N ALA A 10 7.90 0.91 21.76
CA ALA A 10 8.91 1.69 22.45
C ALA A 10 8.37 3.10 22.80
N LEU A 11 8.28 3.42 24.10
CA LEU A 11 7.61 4.64 24.61
C LEU A 11 8.10 5.97 24.04
N LYS A 12 9.35 6.02 23.55
CA LYS A 12 9.97 7.23 22.98
C LYS A 12 9.90 7.29 21.44
N LYS A 13 9.24 6.32 20.80
CA LYS A 13 9.16 6.23 19.34
C LYS A 13 7.70 6.26 18.88
N ASN A 14 7.50 6.70 17.63
CA ASN A 14 6.19 6.81 17.02
C ASN A 14 5.95 5.62 16.07
N PRO A 15 4.97 4.72 16.33
CA PRO A 15 4.65 3.60 15.44
C PRO A 15 3.98 4.04 14.12
N TYR A 16 3.58 5.31 13.99
CA TYR A 16 2.99 5.87 12.78
C TYR A 16 3.99 6.70 11.95
N ASN A 17 5.28 6.68 12.32
CA ASN A 17 6.33 7.31 11.52
C ASN A 17 6.78 6.36 10.40
N PHE A 18 6.06 6.36 9.28
CA PHE A 18 6.32 5.53 8.11
C PHE A 18 7.52 6.06 7.32
N GLN A 19 8.72 5.65 7.73
CA GLN A 19 9.96 6.03 7.06
C GLN A 19 10.16 5.27 5.75
N HIS A 20 10.89 5.90 4.82
CA HIS A 20 11.26 5.33 3.52
C HIS A 20 12.51 4.43 3.60
N PHE A 21 13.33 4.52 4.66
CA PHE A 21 14.55 3.70 4.86
C PHE A 21 15.50 3.63 3.65
N ASN A 22 15.52 4.64 2.80
CA ASN A 22 16.28 4.66 1.54
C ASN A 22 15.90 3.53 0.55
N VAL A 23 14.62 3.13 0.51
CA VAL A 23 14.08 2.28 -0.56
C VAL A 23 14.45 2.87 -1.91
N SER A 24 15.07 2.05 -2.75
CA SER A 24 15.46 2.37 -4.11
C SER A 24 14.57 1.74 -5.15
N SER A 25 13.89 0.64 -4.82
CA SER A 25 12.90 0.02 -5.68
C SER A 25 11.80 -0.64 -4.85
N ILE A 26 10.56 -0.54 -5.30
CA ILE A 26 9.43 -1.29 -4.74
C ILE A 26 8.48 -1.74 -5.83
N GLY A 27 8.11 -3.02 -5.82
CA GLY A 27 7.16 -3.61 -6.77
C GLY A 27 6.36 -4.72 -6.14
N ILE A 28 5.26 -5.08 -6.79
CA ILE A 28 4.38 -6.18 -6.41
C ILE A 28 4.26 -7.13 -7.60
N THR A 29 4.26 -8.43 -7.32
CA THR A 29 3.85 -9.44 -8.28
C THR A 29 2.66 -10.24 -7.77
N VAL A 30 1.73 -10.56 -8.68
CA VAL A 30 0.60 -11.46 -8.46
C VAL A 30 0.79 -12.67 -9.34
N ASN A 31 0.94 -13.85 -8.74
CA ASN A 31 1.22 -15.11 -9.47
C ASN A 31 2.44 -15.03 -10.41
N GLY A 32 3.44 -14.23 -10.03
CA GLY A 32 4.67 -14.02 -10.81
C GLY A 32 4.59 -12.94 -11.89
N GLU A 33 3.43 -12.29 -12.08
CA GLU A 33 3.27 -11.17 -13.00
C GLU A 33 3.35 -9.84 -12.25
N GLU A 34 4.11 -8.88 -12.78
CA GLU A 34 4.23 -7.53 -12.20
C GLU A 34 2.89 -6.79 -12.27
N MET A 35 2.45 -6.26 -11.13
CA MET A 35 1.17 -5.57 -11.00
C MET A 35 1.27 -4.34 -10.09
N PRO A 36 0.49 -3.27 -10.35
CA PRO A 36 -0.18 -2.97 -11.62
C PRO A 36 0.78 -2.35 -12.65
N PHE A 37 2.01 -2.03 -12.24
CA PHE A 37 3.06 -1.44 -13.06
C PHE A 37 4.43 -2.01 -12.67
N LYS A 38 5.45 -1.71 -13.47
CA LYS A 38 6.84 -2.08 -13.19
C LYS A 38 7.31 -1.52 -11.84
N PRO A 39 8.22 -2.19 -11.13
CA PRO A 39 8.74 -1.70 -9.85
C PRO A 39 9.17 -0.23 -9.92
N LEU A 40 8.65 0.59 -8.99
CA LEU A 40 8.95 2.00 -8.88
C LEU A 40 10.44 2.19 -8.61
N GLN A 41 11.09 3.11 -9.31
CA GLN A 41 12.50 3.43 -9.09
C GLN A 41 12.62 4.73 -8.28
N LEU A 42 13.14 4.60 -7.05
CA LEU A 42 13.05 5.63 -6.03
C LEU A 42 14.42 6.17 -5.61
N SER A 43 14.45 7.45 -5.24
CA SER A 43 15.60 8.12 -4.65
C SER A 43 15.12 9.17 -3.66
N TYR A 44 15.78 9.26 -2.50
CA TYR A 44 15.47 10.24 -1.46
C TYR A 44 16.68 11.15 -1.15
N GLY A 45 17.73 11.08 -1.97
CA GLY A 45 18.93 11.90 -1.84
C GLY A 45 18.80 13.28 -2.50
N ALA A 46 19.94 13.86 -2.90
CA ALA A 46 20.01 15.22 -3.46
C ALA A 46 19.16 15.44 -4.73
N ALA A 47 18.94 14.39 -5.52
CA ALA A 47 18.00 14.38 -6.64
C ALA A 47 16.85 13.41 -6.30
N PRO A 48 15.82 13.87 -5.56
CA PRO A 48 14.76 13.00 -5.10
C PRO A 48 13.86 12.57 -6.26
N LYS A 49 13.50 11.29 -6.26
CA LYS A 49 12.56 10.64 -7.17
C LYS A 49 11.61 9.79 -6.33
N TYR A 50 10.52 10.40 -5.87
CA TYR A 50 9.47 9.70 -5.13
C TYR A 50 8.06 10.12 -5.56
N ILE A 51 7.96 10.96 -6.61
CA ILE A 51 6.68 11.51 -7.06
C ILE A 51 5.74 10.41 -7.56
N GLU A 52 6.26 9.38 -8.22
CA GLU A 52 5.46 8.23 -8.63
C GLU A 52 4.88 7.51 -7.41
N ALA A 53 5.70 7.23 -6.39
CA ALA A 53 5.26 6.64 -5.12
C ALA A 53 4.21 7.52 -4.41
N PHE A 54 4.41 8.83 -4.35
CA PHE A 54 3.43 9.77 -3.81
C PHE A 54 2.12 9.74 -4.61
N THR A 55 2.19 9.65 -5.94
CA THR A 55 1.02 9.58 -6.82
C THR A 55 0.21 8.31 -6.54
N THR A 56 0.86 7.19 -6.19
CA THR A 56 0.13 5.95 -5.91
C THR A 56 -0.79 6.04 -4.70
N LEU A 57 -0.53 6.95 -3.75
CA LEU A 57 -1.47 7.22 -2.65
C LEU A 57 -2.84 7.69 -3.16
N PHE A 58 -2.91 8.36 -4.31
CA PHE A 58 -4.18 8.83 -4.86
C PHE A 58 -4.90 7.72 -5.59
N SER A 59 -4.21 6.96 -6.44
CA SER A 59 -4.83 5.83 -7.16
C SER A 59 -5.24 4.73 -6.18
N GLY A 60 -4.35 4.32 -5.27
CA GLY A 60 -4.61 3.26 -4.32
C GLY A 60 -5.57 3.61 -3.18
N THR A 61 -6.00 4.87 -3.05
CA THR A 61 -7.08 5.27 -2.11
C THR A 61 -8.35 5.74 -2.83
N GLY A 62 -8.44 5.55 -4.15
CA GLY A 62 -9.60 5.97 -4.95
C GLY A 62 -9.82 7.48 -5.00
N LYS A 63 -8.78 8.28 -4.76
CA LYS A 63 -8.84 9.75 -4.76
C LYS A 63 -8.29 10.38 -6.04
N MET A 64 -7.65 9.57 -6.88
CA MET A 64 -7.14 10.03 -8.17
C MET A 64 -8.29 10.64 -8.99
N TYR A 65 -8.07 11.83 -9.55
CA TYR A 65 -9.08 12.58 -10.33
C TYR A 65 -10.30 13.10 -9.53
N HIS A 66 -10.30 12.98 -8.20
CA HIS A 66 -11.31 13.58 -7.34
C HIS A 66 -10.82 14.88 -6.70
N ASN A 67 -11.72 15.80 -6.38
CA ASN A 67 -11.41 17.04 -5.66
C ASN A 67 -11.29 16.79 -4.14
N THR A 68 -10.53 15.78 -3.74
CA THR A 68 -10.32 15.36 -2.35
C THR A 68 -8.90 14.87 -2.15
N GLY A 69 -8.27 15.24 -1.03
CA GLY A 69 -6.93 14.77 -0.64
C GLY A 69 -6.95 13.55 0.29
N ASN A 70 -5.76 13.04 0.58
CA ASN A 70 -5.45 11.99 1.56
C ASN A 70 -4.71 12.53 2.81
N ASP A 71 -4.70 13.87 2.99
CA ASP A 71 -4.05 14.57 4.10
C ASP A 71 -2.53 14.39 4.19
N ILE A 72 -1.89 13.93 3.11
CA ILE A 72 -0.44 13.82 2.99
C ILE A 72 0.00 14.74 1.85
N SER A 73 0.78 15.76 2.18
CA SER A 73 1.42 16.59 1.16
C SER A 73 2.62 15.88 0.53
N ARG A 74 3.05 16.37 -0.63
CA ARG A 74 4.23 15.86 -1.34
C ARG A 74 5.50 16.01 -0.50
N GLU A 75 5.58 17.07 0.29
CA GLU A 75 6.70 17.42 1.16
C GLU A 75 6.72 16.56 2.43
N GLU A 76 5.56 16.15 2.94
CA GLU A 76 5.44 15.23 4.09
C GLU A 76 5.76 13.78 3.73
N PHE A 77 5.51 13.37 2.49
CA PHE A 77 5.73 11.99 2.04
C PHE A 77 7.10 11.40 2.45
N PRO A 78 8.25 12.03 2.15
CA PRO A 78 9.54 11.51 2.60
C PRO A 78 9.77 11.66 4.12
N GLU A 79 9.04 12.54 4.81
CA GLU A 79 9.23 12.91 6.22
C GLU A 79 8.36 12.07 7.18
N GLY A 80 8.28 10.76 6.92
CA GLY A 80 7.55 9.82 7.80
C GLY A 80 6.17 9.42 7.32
N TYR A 81 5.82 9.73 6.07
CA TYR A 81 4.55 9.33 5.44
C TYR A 81 4.77 8.51 4.16
N ALA A 82 5.88 7.76 4.09
CA ALA A 82 6.27 6.93 2.95
C ALA A 82 5.46 5.63 2.92
N VAL A 83 4.19 5.75 2.55
CA VAL A 83 3.25 4.66 2.32
C VAL A 83 3.13 4.43 0.82
N TYR A 84 3.23 3.18 0.38
CA TYR A 84 3.14 2.79 -1.02
C TYR A 84 1.82 2.05 -1.22
N ALA A 85 0.89 2.67 -1.93
CA ALA A 85 -0.40 2.06 -2.22
C ALA A 85 -0.40 1.47 -3.64
N PHE A 86 -1.05 0.31 -3.80
CA PHE A 86 -1.16 -0.39 -5.07
C PHE A 86 -2.61 -0.78 -5.25
N ASP A 87 -3.24 -0.29 -6.32
CA ASP A 87 -4.57 -0.75 -6.72
C ASP A 87 -4.37 -2.01 -7.57
N LEU A 88 -4.85 -3.15 -7.06
CA LEU A 88 -4.77 -4.45 -7.72
C LEU A 88 -6.10 -4.86 -8.35
N THR A 89 -7.10 -3.98 -8.36
CA THR A 89 -8.36 -4.23 -9.06
C THR A 89 -8.13 -4.29 -10.57
N PRO A 90 -8.83 -5.17 -11.31
CA PRO A 90 -8.64 -5.32 -12.75
C PRO A 90 -8.91 -4.06 -13.57
N ASP A 91 -9.81 -3.21 -13.09
CA ASP A 91 -10.18 -1.94 -13.71
C ASP A 91 -9.42 -0.74 -13.12
N MET A 92 -8.53 -0.98 -12.15
CA MET A 92 -7.82 0.04 -11.36
C MET A 92 -8.77 1.07 -10.73
N CYS A 93 -9.96 0.61 -10.32
CA CYS A 93 -11.00 1.42 -9.74
C CYS A 93 -11.51 0.80 -8.43
N GLY A 94 -10.64 0.79 -7.40
CA GLY A 94 -11.01 0.30 -6.07
C GLY A 94 -12.18 1.03 -5.38
N ALA A 95 -12.56 2.23 -5.83
CA ALA A 95 -13.69 3.01 -5.29
C ALA A 95 -14.97 2.92 -6.14
N SER A 96 -15.04 1.97 -7.08
CA SER A 96 -16.18 1.76 -7.98
C SER A 96 -17.43 1.25 -7.25
N PRO A 97 -18.65 1.60 -7.71
CA PRO A 97 -19.89 0.98 -7.23
C PRO A 97 -20.13 -0.45 -7.79
N HIS A 98 -19.22 -0.95 -8.63
CA HIS A 98 -19.34 -2.26 -9.28
C HIS A 98 -18.45 -3.29 -8.59
N PHE A 99 -18.94 -4.53 -8.50
CA PHE A 99 -18.18 -5.64 -7.93
C PHE A 99 -17.09 -6.09 -8.90
N ASN A 100 -15.86 -6.17 -8.39
CA ASN A 100 -14.77 -6.86 -9.03
C ASN A 100 -14.90 -8.37 -8.83
N VAL A 101 -14.37 -9.12 -9.78
CA VAL A 101 -14.29 -10.58 -9.64
C VAL A 101 -13.31 -10.89 -8.51
N VAL A 102 -13.72 -11.73 -7.55
CA VAL A 102 -12.83 -12.23 -6.49
C VAL A 102 -11.69 -13.02 -7.12
N GLN A 103 -10.47 -12.56 -6.92
CA GLN A 103 -9.26 -13.23 -7.40
C GLN A 103 -8.49 -13.82 -6.22
N LYS A 104 -7.97 -15.04 -6.41
CA LYS A 104 -7.05 -15.70 -5.47
C LYS A 104 -5.71 -15.88 -6.15
N GLY A 105 -4.64 -15.64 -5.42
CA GLY A 105 -3.29 -15.75 -5.95
C GLY A 105 -2.23 -15.59 -4.87
N ASN A 106 -0.97 -15.78 -5.28
CA ASN A 106 0.17 -15.45 -4.46
C ASN A 106 0.59 -14.01 -4.72
N LEU A 107 0.66 -13.21 -3.66
CA LEU A 107 1.20 -11.85 -3.68
C LEU A 107 2.63 -11.89 -3.17
N ALA A 108 3.58 -11.36 -3.95
CA ALA A 108 4.93 -11.09 -3.48
C ALA A 108 5.24 -9.59 -3.57
N ILE A 109 5.92 -9.07 -2.55
CA ILE A 109 6.34 -7.67 -2.47
C ILE A 109 7.87 -7.66 -2.50
N ASP A 110 8.43 -7.03 -3.52
CA ASP A 110 9.87 -6.89 -3.72
C ASP A 110 10.32 -5.49 -3.35
N ILE A 111 11.18 -5.37 -2.34
CA ILE A 111 11.71 -4.10 -1.84
C ILE A 111 13.23 -4.15 -1.90
N GLN A 112 13.83 -3.14 -2.53
CA GLN A 112 15.27 -2.92 -2.55
C GLN A 112 15.61 -1.64 -1.82
N PHE A 113 16.72 -1.66 -1.09
CA PHE A 113 17.25 -0.51 -0.37
C PHE A 113 18.58 -0.08 -0.99
N SER A 114 18.77 1.22 -1.17
CA SER A 114 20.05 1.78 -1.64
C SER A 114 21.15 1.73 -0.58
N ALA A 115 20.78 1.55 0.69
CA ALA A 115 21.70 1.35 1.80
C ALA A 115 21.06 0.40 2.82
N ALA A 116 21.88 -0.34 3.57
CA ALA A 116 21.38 -1.17 4.66
C ALA A 116 20.67 -0.30 5.71
N PRO A 117 19.43 -0.65 6.12
CA PRO A 117 18.77 0.05 7.22
C PRO A 117 19.60 -0.03 8.50
N ALA A 118 19.76 1.09 9.19
CA ALA A 118 20.56 1.16 10.42
C ALA A 118 19.91 0.45 11.61
N ASN A 119 18.57 0.35 11.59
CA ASN A 119 17.75 -0.29 12.61
C ASN A 119 16.99 -1.46 11.99
N ALA A 120 16.54 -2.40 12.82
CA ALA A 120 15.56 -3.41 12.40
C ALA A 120 14.27 -2.72 11.93
N VAL A 121 13.72 -3.18 10.82
CA VAL A 121 12.56 -2.60 10.15
C VAL A 121 11.42 -3.60 10.12
N SER A 122 10.21 -3.12 10.42
CA SER A 122 8.96 -3.88 10.27
C SER A 122 8.18 -3.34 9.07
N LEU A 123 7.79 -4.25 8.17
CA LEU A 123 6.86 -3.97 7.09
C LEU A 123 5.43 -4.11 7.61
N VAL A 124 4.63 -3.06 7.44
CA VAL A 124 3.20 -3.07 7.78
C VAL A 124 2.43 -3.15 6.46
N CYS A 125 1.67 -4.23 6.28
CA CYS A 125 0.83 -4.45 5.11
C CYS A 125 -0.63 -4.29 5.50
N TYR A 126 -1.37 -3.51 4.72
CA TYR A 126 -2.82 -3.35 4.82
C TYR A 126 -3.41 -3.67 3.44
N GLY A 127 -4.42 -4.55 3.41
CA GLY A 127 -5.11 -4.94 2.19
C GLY A 127 -6.61 -4.75 2.35
N GLU A 128 -7.25 -4.19 1.33
CA GLU A 128 -8.69 -4.04 1.23
C GLU A 128 -9.22 -5.03 0.19
N PHE A 129 -10.30 -5.74 0.52
CA PHE A 129 -10.87 -6.79 -0.31
C PHE A 129 -12.39 -6.70 -0.32
N GLU A 130 -12.98 -6.85 -1.50
CA GLU A 130 -14.42 -6.98 -1.65
C GLU A 130 -14.89 -8.33 -1.08
N ASN A 131 -15.96 -8.31 -0.27
CA ASN A 131 -16.60 -9.50 0.27
C ASN A 131 -18.12 -9.39 0.08
N THR A 132 -18.78 -10.51 -0.23
CA THR A 132 -20.24 -10.55 -0.42
C THR A 132 -20.94 -11.20 0.77
N VAL A 133 -21.98 -10.55 1.28
CA VAL A 133 -22.88 -11.12 2.29
C VAL A 133 -24.24 -11.36 1.64
N HIS A 134 -24.69 -12.61 1.64
CA HIS A 134 -26.00 -12.98 1.12
C HIS A 134 -27.00 -13.14 2.27
N ILE A 135 -28.15 -12.49 2.15
CA ILE A 135 -29.27 -12.65 3.09
C ILE A 135 -30.44 -13.21 2.29
N ASP A 136 -30.87 -14.41 2.64
CA ASP A 136 -32.00 -15.05 1.96
C ASP A 136 -33.36 -14.53 2.48
N SER A 137 -34.44 -14.99 1.86
CA SER A 137 -35.81 -14.62 2.26
C SER A 137 -36.20 -15.09 3.66
N GLU A 138 -35.49 -16.08 4.20
CA GLU A 138 -35.68 -16.61 5.56
C GLU A 138 -34.83 -15.87 6.60
N ARG A 139 -34.06 -14.86 6.17
CA ARG A 139 -33.11 -14.07 6.96
C ARG A 139 -31.91 -14.89 7.44
N ASN A 140 -31.59 -15.99 6.78
CA ASN A 140 -30.30 -16.64 6.98
C ASN A 140 -29.22 -15.77 6.36
N VAL A 141 -28.15 -15.56 7.12
CA VAL A 141 -26.98 -14.82 6.64
C VAL A 141 -25.92 -15.82 6.21
N VAL A 142 -25.64 -15.86 4.92
CA VAL A 142 -24.57 -16.67 4.33
C VAL A 142 -23.42 -15.74 3.99
N TYR A 143 -22.26 -16.05 4.55
CA TYR A 143 -21.02 -15.32 4.31
C TYR A 143 -20.12 -16.13 3.37
N ASP A 144 -19.64 -15.53 2.31
CA ASP A 144 -18.52 -16.06 1.53
C ASP A 144 -17.26 -15.26 1.88
N TYR A 145 -16.62 -15.64 3.00
CA TYR A 145 -15.31 -15.12 3.36
C TYR A 145 -14.26 -16.14 2.88
N SER A 146 -13.43 -15.72 1.94
CA SER A 146 -12.16 -16.41 1.70
C SER A 146 -11.04 -15.39 1.77
N GLY A 147 -10.33 -15.40 2.91
CA GLY A 147 -9.03 -14.74 3.03
C GLY A 147 -7.95 -15.48 2.26
#